data_AF-A0A6N6WBU9-F1
#
_entry.id   AF-A0A6N6WBU9-F1
#
_cell.length_a   1.000
_cell.length_b   1.000
_cell.length_c   1.000
_cell.angle_alpha   90.00
_cell.angle_beta   90.00
_cell.angle_gamma   90.00
#
_symmetry.space_group_name_H-M   'P 1'
#
loop_
_entity.id
_entity.type
_entity.pdbx_description
1 polymer ?
#
loop_
_entity_poly.entity_id
_entity_poly.type
_entity_poly.pdbx_seq_one_letter_code
_entity_poly.pdbx_strand_id
1 'polypeptide(L)'
;MQPKTPTQWFRWDDRFEGMAERKGQHLCSACGPKWYADGTPTEYGTWHDQFERVFLPRGQFKTNREGNLEHIETGRTDFRAFAITPEQAK
;
A
#
# COMPACT_ATOMS: atom_id res chain seq x y z
N MET A 1 8.67 18.39 -1.22
CA MET A 1 7.45 17.76 -0.68
C MET A 1 6.46 18.88 -0.43
N GLN A 2 5.41 19.04 -1.24
CA GLN A 2 4.39 20.06 -0.96
C GLN A 2 3.44 19.53 0.13
N PRO A 3 3.05 20.35 1.12
CA PRO A 3 2.14 19.93 2.18
C PRO A 3 0.75 19.66 1.59
N LYS A 4 0.19 18.49 1.90
CA LYS A 4 -1.16 18.10 1.47
C LYS A 4 -2.20 18.97 2.19
N THR A 5 -3.10 19.60 1.44
CA THR A 5 -4.14 20.50 2.00
C THR A 5 -5.16 19.72 2.83
N PRO A 6 -5.92 20.37 3.76
CA PRO A 6 -6.90 19.71 4.63
C PRO A 6 -7.94 18.84 3.92
N THR A 7 -8.22 19.14 2.65
CA THR A 7 -9.10 18.38 1.74
C THR A 7 -8.55 17.02 1.28
N GLN A 8 -7.31 16.67 1.61
CA GLN A 8 -6.67 15.40 1.21
C GLN A 8 -6.59 14.37 2.34
N TRP A 9 -7.17 14.69 3.50
CA TRP A 9 -7.22 13.83 4.67
C TRP A 9 -8.63 13.25 4.82
N PHE A 10 -8.71 11.92 4.81
CA PHE A 10 -9.96 11.19 4.98
C PHE A 10 -10.14 10.83 6.46
N ARG A 11 -11.31 11.12 7.04
CA ARG A 11 -11.63 10.73 8.42
C ARG A 11 -12.33 9.36 8.42
N TRP A 12 -11.74 8.38 9.09
CA TRP A 12 -12.35 7.07 9.26
C TRP A 12 -13.48 7.11 10.30
N ASP A 13 -14.70 6.74 9.90
CA ASP A 13 -15.90 6.74 10.74
C ASP A 13 -16.75 5.47 10.58
N ASP A 14 -17.93 5.46 11.19
CA ASP A 14 -18.83 4.28 11.30
C ASP A 14 -19.45 3.82 9.97
N ARG A 15 -19.20 4.52 8.87
CA ARG A 15 -19.71 4.13 7.54
C ARG A 15 -18.85 3.07 6.84
N PHE A 16 -17.77 2.60 7.48
CA PHE A 16 -16.80 1.69 6.89
C PHE A 16 -16.60 0.42 7.72
N GLU A 17 -16.57 -0.72 7.03
CA GLU A 17 -16.31 -2.03 7.63
C GLU A 17 -14.85 -2.46 7.45
N GLY A 18 -14.30 -3.10 8.47
CA GLY A 18 -12.90 -3.56 8.51
C GLY A 18 -11.91 -2.41 8.75
N MET A 19 -11.14 -2.47 9.85
CA MET A 19 -10.29 -1.40 10.43
C MET A 19 -10.94 -0.55 11.54
N ALA A 20 -11.68 -1.18 12.46
CA ALA A 20 -12.30 -0.51 13.62
C ALA A 20 -11.29 0.28 14.48
N GLU A 21 -10.05 -0.20 14.57
CA GLU A 21 -8.94 0.44 15.27
C GLU A 21 -8.54 1.81 14.68
N ARG A 22 -8.98 2.12 13.45
CA ARG A 22 -8.69 3.39 12.78
C ARG A 22 -9.76 4.44 12.95
N LYS A 23 -10.86 4.13 13.65
CA LYS A 23 -11.96 5.06 13.92
C LYS A 23 -11.46 6.35 14.57
N GLY A 24 -11.83 7.48 13.98
CA GLY A 24 -11.42 8.82 14.44
C GLY A 24 -10.04 9.28 13.95
N GLN A 25 -9.27 8.43 13.25
CA GLN A 25 -7.99 8.82 12.65
C GLN A 25 -8.18 9.50 11.29
N HIS A 26 -7.24 10.38 10.95
CA HIS A 26 -7.12 10.94 9.61
C HIS A 26 -6.16 10.08 8.79
N LEU A 27 -6.67 9.43 7.76
CA LEU A 27 -5.90 8.62 6.82
C LEU A 27 -5.61 9.42 5.57
N CYS A 28 -4.49 9.10 4.91
CA CYS A 28 -4.30 9.57 3.56
C CYS A 28 -5.33 8.92 2.64
N SER A 29 -5.73 9.61 1.57
CA SER A 29 -6.68 9.09 0.58
C SER A 29 -6.30 7.74 -0.01
N ALA A 30 -5.01 7.36 -0.06
CA ALA A 30 -4.59 6.03 -0.53
C ALA A 30 -4.79 4.91 0.50
N CYS A 31 -4.71 5.22 1.78
CA CYS A 31 -5.00 4.28 2.87
C CYS A 31 -6.48 4.30 3.27
N GLY A 32 -7.28 5.16 2.63
CA GLY A 32 -8.73 5.20 2.80
C GLY A 32 -9.40 3.93 2.26
N PRO A 33 -10.58 3.59 2.78
CA PRO A 33 -11.34 2.42 2.35
C PRO A 33 -11.85 2.64 0.94
N LYS A 34 -11.72 1.62 0.09
CA LYS A 34 -12.23 1.65 -1.30
C LYS A 34 -13.76 1.53 -1.39
N TRP A 35 -14.38 0.99 -0.34
CA TRP A 35 -15.82 0.71 -0.29
C TRP A 35 -16.39 1.13 1.06
N TYR A 36 -17.61 1.65 1.06
CA TYR A 36 -18.44 1.81 2.25
C TYR A 36 -18.98 0.45 2.73
N ALA A 37 -19.48 0.41 3.96
CA ALA A 37 -20.11 -0.79 4.56
C ALA A 37 -21.31 -1.32 3.75
N ASP A 38 -22.03 -0.43 3.06
CA ASP A 38 -23.14 -0.78 2.18
C ASP A 38 -22.70 -1.31 0.80
N GLY A 39 -21.39 -1.43 0.56
CA GLY A 39 -20.80 -1.90 -0.68
C GLY A 39 -20.66 -0.83 -1.78
N THR A 40 -21.02 0.43 -1.53
CA THR A 40 -20.83 1.51 -2.50
C THR A 40 -19.35 1.93 -2.57
N PRO A 41 -18.81 2.28 -3.76
CA PRO A 41 -17.40 2.67 -3.91
C PRO A 41 -17.12 4.08 -3.35
N THR A 42 -15.92 4.29 -2.85
CA THR A 42 -15.42 5.63 -2.47
C THR A 42 -14.47 6.18 -3.54
N GLU A 43 -14.13 7.47 -3.44
CA GLU A 43 -13.04 8.11 -4.19
C GLU A 43 -11.63 7.81 -3.61
N TYR A 44 -11.57 7.11 -2.47
CA TYR A 44 -10.35 6.80 -1.72
C TYR A 44 -9.86 5.36 -2.01
N GLY A 45 -8.78 4.95 -1.35
CA GLY A 45 -8.16 3.64 -1.57
C GLY A 45 -7.47 3.49 -2.92
N THR A 46 -7.25 4.60 -3.62
CA THR A 46 -6.55 4.62 -4.90
C THR A 46 -5.07 4.91 -4.67
N TRP A 47 -4.21 4.06 -5.23
CA TRP A 47 -2.78 4.31 -5.26
C TRP A 47 -2.49 5.59 -6.02
N HIS A 48 -1.77 6.52 -5.40
CA HIS A 48 -1.55 7.87 -5.94
C HIS A 48 -0.26 8.00 -6.78
N ASP A 49 0.31 6.89 -7.27
CA ASP A 49 1.53 6.84 -8.10
C ASP A 49 2.70 7.70 -7.62
N GLN A 50 2.81 7.90 -6.29
CA GLN A 50 3.92 8.70 -5.73
C GLN A 50 5.16 7.87 -5.43
N PHE A 51 5.03 6.54 -5.49
CA PHE A 51 6.15 5.63 -5.41
C PHE A 51 6.11 4.72 -6.63
N GLU A 52 7.29 4.44 -7.17
CA GLU A 52 7.46 3.48 -8.24
C GLU A 52 6.93 2.11 -7.78
N ARG A 53 6.05 1.50 -8.58
CA ARG A 53 5.62 0.13 -8.37
C ARG A 53 6.68 -0.81 -8.93
N VAL A 54 7.36 -1.53 -8.05
CA VAL A 54 8.32 -2.56 -8.42
C VAL A 54 7.66 -3.92 -8.23
N PHE A 55 7.59 -4.71 -9.30
CA PHE A 55 7.10 -6.08 -9.26
C PHE A 55 8.28 -7.02 -9.03
N LEU A 56 8.10 -8.02 -8.18
CA LEU A 56 9.13 -8.99 -7.82
C LEU A 56 8.62 -10.42 -8.05
N PRO A 57 9.50 -11.36 -8.42
CA PRO A 57 9.15 -12.77 -8.53
C PRO A 57 8.55 -13.32 -7.24
N ARG A 58 7.38 -13.95 -7.37
CA ARG A 58 6.66 -14.51 -6.22
C ARG A 58 7.47 -15.63 -5.58
N GLY A 59 7.60 -15.58 -4.25
CA GLY A 59 8.27 -16.63 -3.47
C GLY A 59 9.79 -16.56 -3.45
N GLN A 60 10.42 -15.52 -4.03
CA GLN A 60 11.88 -15.35 -4.03
C GLN A 60 12.40 -14.37 -2.98
N PHE A 61 11.51 -13.76 -2.19
CA PHE A 61 11.87 -12.77 -1.18
C PHE A 61 11.28 -13.12 0.19
N LYS A 62 12.01 -12.76 1.24
CA LYS A 62 11.60 -12.87 2.65
C LYS A 62 11.94 -11.60 3.40
N THR A 63 11.30 -11.37 4.55
CA THR A 63 11.74 -10.34 5.49
C THR A 63 12.89 -10.87 6.32
N ASN A 64 14.03 -10.18 6.32
CA ASN A 64 15.19 -10.57 7.12
C ASN A 64 15.06 -10.10 8.59
N ARG A 65 16.08 -10.39 9.41
CA ARG A 65 16.07 -10.07 10.84
C ARG A 65 15.94 -8.57 11.14
N GLU A 66 16.39 -7.72 10.24
CA GLU A 66 16.35 -6.25 10.37
C GLU A 66 15.05 -5.64 9.83
N GLY A 67 14.15 -6.46 9.28
CA GLY A 67 12.92 -6.00 8.65
C GLY A 67 13.09 -5.61 7.18
N ASN A 68 14.24 -5.87 6.56
CA ASN A 68 14.47 -5.58 5.15
C ASN A 68 13.93 -6.69 4.25
N LEU A 69 13.51 -6.32 3.03
CA LEU A 69 13.14 -7.28 2.00
C LEU A 69 14.42 -7.89 1.40
N GLU A 70 14.61 -9.19 1.56
CA GLU A 70 15.84 -9.92 1.21
C GLU A 70 15.54 -11.04 0.21
N HIS A 71 16.34 -11.11 -0.85
CA HIS A 71 16.28 -12.19 -1.82
C HIS A 71 16.79 -13.49 -1.20
N ILE A 72 15.99 -14.55 -1.28
CA ILE A 72 16.21 -15.80 -0.53
C ILE A 72 17.52 -16.49 -0.94
N GLU A 73 17.84 -16.51 -2.23
CA GLU A 73 19.01 -17.23 -2.75
C GLU A 73 20.32 -16.49 -2.52
N THR A 74 20.31 -15.16 -2.65
CA THR A 74 21.53 -14.35 -2.66
C THR A 74 21.76 -13.56 -1.38
N GLY A 75 20.75 -13.44 -0.50
CA GLY A 75 20.80 -12.59 0.69
C GLY A 75 20.82 -11.09 0.38
N ARG A 76 20.60 -10.70 -0.88
CA ARG A 76 20.63 -9.30 -1.32
C ARG A 76 19.37 -8.55 -0.91
N THR A 77 19.52 -7.33 -0.42
CA THR A 77 18.40 -6.46 -0.04
C THR A 77 18.04 -5.41 -1.10
N ASP A 78 18.85 -5.30 -2.16
CA ASP A 78 18.60 -4.42 -3.29
C ASP A 78 17.60 -5.06 -4.28
N PHE A 79 16.34 -5.18 -3.84
CA PHE A 79 15.26 -5.85 -4.57
C PHE A 79 15.05 -5.33 -6.00
N ARG A 80 15.39 -4.07 -6.29
CA ARG A 80 15.27 -3.47 -7.64
C ARG A 80 16.10 -4.20 -8.70
N ALA A 81 17.20 -4.85 -8.32
CA ALA A 81 18.01 -5.65 -9.24
C ALA A 81 17.26 -6.89 -9.79
N PHE A 82 16.16 -7.29 -9.14
CA PHE A 82 15.34 -8.44 -9.50
C PHE A 82 13.94 -8.03 -9.97
N ALA A 83 13.76 -6.74 -10.32
CA ALA A 83 12.49 -6.23 -10.79
C ALA A 83 12.05 -6.94 -12.08
N ILE A 84 10.78 -7.33 -12.13
CA ILE A 84 10.15 -7.93 -13.31
C ILE A 84 9.08 -7.00 -13.87
N THR A 85 8.65 -7.27 -15.11
CA THR A 85 7.54 -6.52 -15.70
C THR A 85 6.19 -6.94 -15.08
N PRO A 86 5.16 -6.08 -15.15
CA PRO A 86 3.82 -6.43 -14.68
C PRO A 86 3.25 -7.70 -15.35
N GLU A 87 3.62 -7.97 -16.60
CA GLU A 87 3.19 -9.14 -17.36
C GLU A 87 3.80 -10.43 -16.81
N GLN A 88 5.03 -10.36 -16.30
CA GLN A 88 5.74 -11.48 -15.67
C GLN A 88 5.27 -11.75 -14.24
N ALA A 89 4.57 -10.79 -13.62
CA ALA A 89 4.10 -10.87 -12.23
C ALA A 89 2.68 -11.44 -12.09
N LYS A 90 2.00 -11.75 -13.20
CA LYS A 90 0.69 -12.40 -13.25
C LYS A 90 0.82 -13.91 -13.07
#